data_AF-A0A1Q6WC52-F1
#
_entry.id   AF-A0A1Q6WC52-F1
#
_cell.length_a   1.000
_cell.length_b   1.000
_cell.length_c   1.000
_cell.angle_alpha   90.00
_cell.angle_beta   90.00
_cell.angle_gamma   90.00
#
_symmetry.space_group_name_H-M   'P 1'
#
loop_
_entity.id
_entity.type
_entity.pdbx_description
1 polymer ?
#
loop_
_entity_poly.entity_id
_entity_poly.type
_entity_poly.pdbx_seq_one_letter_code
_entity_poly.pdbx_strand_id
1 'polypeptide(L)'
;MAHMTADGLKERITKIAQVVTASIVIPLAWIEGTLRWLIGSASGVLVLSLSAYFYLRRTSLSRPLMPSQLLAWFAAQRYEIKLGILGALLTVVGFAIAFWTASTTWRRQKELELRIEGHKAILTRFQRALRLLNSLDSYLHVLINALRTLTPQMPEAEKALHIAFSNSQAMEFSKSRQQLYAAMLDVYELHSEYAVIFANVIAVPTDLRKAAAAIEAAQRQLASVVPPTADPHAPQFVQTFLSRCNLQILEAAHAECGRAREVASGIFGRASGVLIHAIVKPNFWALVNITRMGRIVGRITLLGRMRSRGERP
;
A
#
# COMPACT_ATOMS: atom_id res chain seq x y z
N MET A 1 16.66 32.63 37.37
CA MET A 1 16.58 32.51 35.90
C MET A 1 16.72 31.03 35.55
N ALA A 2 15.61 30.33 35.36
CA ALA A 2 15.63 28.90 35.06
C ALA A 2 15.87 28.70 33.56
N HIS A 3 16.95 28.01 33.20
CA HIS A 3 17.24 27.59 31.83
C HIS A 3 16.13 26.63 31.36
N MET A 4 15.23 27.13 30.51
CA MET A 4 14.29 26.30 29.78
C MET A 4 15.09 25.56 28.70
N THR A 5 15.26 24.25 28.86
CA THR A 5 15.89 23.39 27.86
C THR A 5 15.02 23.34 26.60
N ALA A 6 15.65 23.27 25.42
CA ALA A 6 14.98 23.28 24.12
C ALA A 6 13.92 22.16 23.99
N ASP A 7 14.09 21.06 24.71
CA ASP A 7 13.14 19.94 24.74
C ASP A 7 11.88 20.24 25.55
N GLY A 8 11.97 21.01 26.64
CA GLY A 8 10.80 21.44 27.41
C GLY A 8 9.93 22.47 26.67
N LEU A 9 10.54 23.29 25.81
CA LEU A 9 9.82 24.18 24.91
C LEU A 9 9.07 23.39 23.82
N LYS A 10 9.72 22.38 23.21
CA LYS A 10 9.10 21.51 22.21
C LYS A 10 7.90 20.74 22.78
N GLU A 11 8.02 20.20 23.99
CA GLU A 11 6.94 19.46 24.65
C GLU A 11 5.73 20.34 24.99
N ARG A 12 5.97 21.61 25.36
CA ARG A 12 4.88 22.57 25.58
C ARG A 12 4.21 22.98 24.28
N ILE A 13 4.96 23.18 23.21
CA ILE A 13 4.41 23.52 21.89
C ILE A 13 3.56 22.36 21.35
N THR A 14 3.99 21.10 21.48
CA THR A 14 3.20 19.94 21.07
C THR A 14 1.92 19.77 21.90
N LYS A 15 1.98 19.98 23.21
CA LYS A 15 0.78 19.96 24.08
C LYS A 15 -0.21 21.07 23.71
N ILE A 16 0.26 22.30 23.47
CA ILE A 16 -0.61 23.41 23.04
C ILE A 16 -1.21 23.12 21.66
N ALA A 17 -0.41 22.63 20.71
CA ALA A 17 -0.88 22.26 19.38
C ALA A 17 -1.95 21.15 19.43
N GLN A 18 -1.77 20.14 20.30
CA GLN A 18 -2.77 19.08 20.53
C GLN A 18 -4.07 19.61 21.15
N VAL A 19 -3.99 20.52 22.11
CA VAL A 19 -5.18 21.13 22.73
C VAL A 19 -5.94 22.01 21.74
N VAL A 20 -5.23 22.79 20.91
CA VAL A 20 -5.83 23.64 19.87
C VAL A 20 -6.48 22.80 18.77
N THR A 21 -5.82 21.73 18.30
CA THR A 21 -6.43 20.82 17.32
C THR A 21 -7.66 20.12 17.89
N ALA A 22 -7.59 19.62 19.13
CA ALA A 22 -8.71 18.92 19.76
C ALA A 22 -9.92 19.83 20.04
N SER A 23 -9.67 21.08 20.47
CA SER A 23 -10.73 21.97 20.96
C SER A 23 -11.36 22.87 19.89
N ILE A 24 -10.65 23.14 18.79
CA ILE A 24 -11.10 24.11 17.77
C ILE A 24 -11.25 23.44 16.41
N VAL A 25 -10.23 22.70 15.95
CA VAL A 25 -10.22 22.14 14.60
C VAL A 25 -11.21 20.99 14.46
N ILE A 26 -11.29 20.09 15.46
CA ILE A 26 -12.24 18.98 15.43
C ILE A 26 -13.70 19.48 15.43
N PRO A 27 -14.16 20.35 16.35
CA PRO A 27 -15.54 20.84 16.33
C PRO A 27 -15.91 21.57 15.04
N LEU A 28 -14.99 22.39 14.50
CA LEU A 28 -15.23 23.13 13.26
C LEU A 28 -15.38 22.17 12.06
N ALA A 29 -14.52 21.16 11.96
CA ALA A 29 -14.61 20.13 10.93
C ALA A 29 -15.91 19.30 11.06
N TRP A 30 -16.39 19.05 12.28
CA TRP A 30 -17.67 18.42 12.53
C TRP A 30 -18.84 19.29 12.07
N ILE A 31 -18.85 20.59 12.39
CA ILE A 31 -19.89 21.53 11.95
C ILE A 31 -19.92 21.60 10.42
N GLU A 32 -18.76 21.77 9.78
CA GLU A 32 -18.64 21.82 8.33
C GLU A 32 -19.10 20.50 7.67
N GLY A 33 -18.68 19.36 8.22
CA GLY A 33 -19.11 18.04 7.78
C GLY A 33 -20.61 17.84 7.91
N THR A 34 -21.21 18.33 9.00
CA THR A 34 -22.65 18.25 9.24
C THR A 34 -23.42 19.15 8.28
N LEU A 35 -22.95 20.38 8.02
CA LEU A 35 -23.55 21.28 7.03
C LEU A 35 -23.50 20.70 5.62
N ARG A 36 -22.33 20.17 5.22
CA ARG A 36 -22.15 19.50 3.93
C ARG A 36 -23.04 18.28 3.80
N TRP A 37 -23.25 17.53 4.87
CA TRP A 37 -24.17 16.40 4.88
C TRP A 37 -25.64 16.84 4.80
N LEU A 38 -26.05 17.86 5.56
CA LEU A 38 -27.41 18.42 5.56
C LEU A 38 -27.84 18.91 4.18
N ILE A 39 -26.94 19.55 3.44
CA ILE A 39 -27.24 20.15 2.14
C ILE A 39 -26.90 19.19 0.98
N GLY A 40 -25.86 18.37 1.14
CA GLY A 40 -25.30 17.53 0.07
C GLY A 40 -25.76 16.07 0.07
N SER A 41 -26.54 15.63 1.05
CA SER A 41 -27.10 14.27 1.12
C SER A 41 -28.63 14.28 1.03
N ALA A 42 -29.20 13.29 0.33
CA ALA A 42 -30.65 13.09 0.28
C ALA A 42 -31.27 12.90 1.68
N SER A 43 -30.58 12.20 2.58
CA SER A 43 -31.00 12.06 3.97
C SER A 43 -30.92 13.38 4.75
N GLY A 44 -29.93 14.21 4.45
CA GLY A 44 -29.77 15.54 5.04
C GLY A 44 -30.93 16.47 4.65
N VAL A 45 -31.24 16.54 3.35
CA VAL A 45 -32.36 17.34 2.83
C VAL A 45 -33.69 16.88 3.41
N LEU A 46 -33.89 15.58 3.58
CA LEU A 46 -35.09 15.02 4.21
C LEU A 46 -35.22 15.49 5.67
N VAL A 47 -34.15 15.40 6.46
CA VAL A 47 -34.11 15.90 7.84
C VAL A 47 -34.37 17.40 7.89
N LEU A 48 -33.80 18.17 6.95
CA LEU A 48 -33.97 19.62 6.85
C LEU A 48 -35.43 19.98 6.51
N SER A 49 -36.04 19.27 5.57
CA SER A 49 -37.44 19.42 5.19
C SER A 49 -38.41 19.08 6.33
N LEU A 50 -38.15 17.99 7.06
CA LEU A 50 -38.95 17.63 8.24
C LEU A 50 -38.80 18.67 9.36
N SER A 51 -37.56 19.11 9.61
CA SER A 51 -37.27 20.14 10.61
C SER A 51 -37.97 21.45 10.27
N ALA A 52 -37.94 21.87 9.00
CA ALA A 52 -38.66 23.04 8.51
C ALA A 52 -40.18 22.88 8.67
N TYR A 53 -40.75 21.71 8.37
CA TYR A 53 -42.18 21.43 8.54
C TYR A 53 -42.62 21.56 10.01
N PHE A 54 -41.87 20.95 10.94
CA PHE A 54 -42.18 21.05 12.37
C PHE A 54 -41.95 22.45 12.93
N TYR A 55 -40.91 23.15 12.46
CA TYR A 55 -40.63 24.52 12.82
C TYR A 55 -41.77 25.47 12.37
N LEU A 56 -42.20 25.36 11.12
CA LEU A 56 -43.32 26.13 10.58
C LEU A 56 -44.62 25.80 11.29
N ARG A 57 -44.86 24.53 11.66
CA ARG A 57 -46.02 24.15 12.47
C ARG A 57 -46.05 24.81 13.84
N ARG A 58 -44.88 25.07 14.44
CA ARG A 58 -44.77 25.68 15.76
C ARG A 58 -44.82 27.21 15.75
N THR A 59 -44.34 27.85 14.67
CA THR A 59 -44.12 29.30 14.62
C THR A 59 -45.07 30.05 13.69
N SER A 60 -45.69 29.38 12.71
CA SER A 60 -46.58 30.02 11.72
C SER A 60 -48.03 30.10 12.21
N LEU A 61 -48.67 31.23 11.93
CA LEU A 61 -50.13 31.43 12.06
C LEU A 61 -50.92 30.52 11.12
N SER A 62 -50.35 30.22 9.96
CA SER A 62 -50.89 29.28 8.97
C SER A 62 -50.28 27.90 9.24
N ARG A 63 -51.04 27.01 9.90
CA ARG A 63 -50.58 25.65 10.16
C ARG A 63 -50.42 24.91 8.83
N PRO A 64 -49.30 24.21 8.60
CA PRO A 64 -49.15 23.40 7.40
C PRO A 64 -50.21 22.29 7.38
N LEU A 65 -50.72 21.99 6.18
CA LEU A 65 -51.76 20.97 5.96
C LEU A 65 -51.28 19.61 6.44
N MET A 66 -52.15 18.90 7.19
CA MET A 66 -51.88 17.51 7.55
C MET A 66 -51.95 16.60 6.31
N PRO A 67 -51.30 15.41 6.31
CA PRO A 67 -51.33 14.49 5.18
C PRO A 67 -52.74 14.15 4.69
N SER A 68 -53.69 13.99 5.63
CA SER A 68 -55.11 13.76 5.32
C SER A 68 -55.78 14.97 4.64
N GLN A 69 -55.44 16.19 5.07
CA GLN A 69 -55.95 17.43 4.49
C GLN A 69 -55.34 17.71 3.11
N LEU A 70 -54.07 17.34 2.90
CA LEU A 70 -53.41 17.38 1.60
C LEU A 70 -54.07 16.43 0.58
N LEU A 71 -54.39 15.20 1.02
CA LEU A 71 -55.11 14.23 0.19
C LEU A 71 -56.53 14.72 -0.16
N ALA A 72 -57.25 15.27 0.83
CA ALA A 72 -58.58 15.86 0.59
C ALA A 72 -58.52 17.06 -0.36
N TRP A 73 -57.53 17.94 -0.18
CA TRP A 73 -57.29 19.07 -1.09
C TRP A 73 -56.97 18.60 -2.51
N PHE A 74 -56.10 17.59 -2.66
CA PHE A 74 -55.75 17.01 -3.95
C PHE A 74 -56.96 16.35 -4.62
N ALA A 75 -57.79 15.64 -3.86
CA ALA A 75 -59.03 15.04 -4.35
C ALA A 75 -60.03 16.08 -4.86
N ALA A 76 -60.09 17.26 -4.23
CA ALA A 76 -60.96 18.37 -4.63
C ALA A 76 -60.48 19.16 -5.86
N GLN A 77 -59.25 18.93 -6.36
CA GLN A 77 -58.74 19.66 -7.53
C GLN A 77 -59.37 19.21 -8.86
N ARG A 78 -59.39 20.14 -9.84
CA ARG A 78 -59.78 19.87 -11.23
C ARG A 78 -58.88 18.82 -11.88
N TYR A 79 -59.42 18.11 -12.87
CA TYR A 79 -58.70 17.05 -13.58
C TYR A 79 -57.39 17.53 -14.22
N GLU A 80 -57.38 18.72 -14.84
CA GLU A 80 -56.18 19.27 -15.48
C GLU A 80 -55.05 19.52 -14.47
N ILE A 81 -55.39 20.02 -13.28
CA ILE A 81 -54.42 20.30 -12.21
C ILE A 81 -53.85 19.00 -11.64
N LYS A 82 -54.69 17.97 -11.47
CA LYS A 82 -54.23 16.64 -11.03
C LYS A 82 -53.22 16.04 -11.99
N LEU A 83 -53.49 16.12 -13.30
CA LEU A 83 -52.55 15.67 -14.32
C LEU A 83 -51.25 16.47 -14.30
N GLY A 84 -51.32 17.80 -14.16
CA GLY A 84 -50.13 18.64 -14.05
C GLY A 84 -49.27 18.29 -12.84
N ILE A 85 -49.88 18.09 -11.66
CA ILE A 85 -49.18 17.71 -10.43
C ILE A 85 -48.56 16.31 -10.57
N LEU A 86 -49.33 15.33 -11.07
CA LEU A 86 -48.83 13.96 -11.26
C LEU A 86 -47.72 13.89 -12.31
N GLY A 87 -47.84 14.64 -13.40
CA GLY A 87 -46.80 14.76 -14.42
C GLY A 87 -45.52 15.36 -13.85
N ALA A 88 -45.63 16.50 -13.15
CA ALA A 88 -44.48 17.12 -12.48
C ALA A 88 -43.84 16.18 -11.45
N LEU A 89 -44.65 15.48 -10.65
CA LEU A 89 -44.16 14.52 -9.66
C LEU A 89 -43.45 13.33 -10.32
N LEU A 90 -44.02 12.77 -11.38
CA LEU A 90 -43.40 11.71 -12.17
C LEU A 90 -42.06 12.17 -12.76
N THR A 91 -41.99 13.40 -13.28
CA THR A 91 -40.75 13.99 -13.80
C THR A 91 -39.70 14.14 -12.70
N VAL A 92 -40.06 14.73 -11.55
CA VAL A 92 -39.14 14.92 -10.41
C VAL A 92 -38.62 13.59 -9.89
N VAL A 93 -39.51 12.60 -9.71
CA VAL A 93 -39.13 11.26 -9.25
C VAL A 93 -38.26 10.55 -10.28
N GLY A 94 -38.59 10.66 -11.58
CA GLY A 94 -37.78 10.11 -12.67
C GLY A 94 -36.36 10.68 -12.69
N PHE A 95 -36.22 12.00 -12.58
CA PHE A 95 -34.91 12.66 -12.45
C PHE A 95 -34.16 12.21 -11.21
N ALA A 96 -34.84 12.08 -10.06
CA ALA A 96 -34.20 11.63 -8.83
C ALA A 96 -33.64 10.21 -8.95
N ILE A 97 -34.40 9.28 -9.54
CA ILE A 97 -33.95 7.90 -9.78
C ILE A 97 -32.80 7.86 -10.78
N ALA A 98 -32.89 8.60 -11.87
CA ALA A 98 -31.83 8.68 -12.87
C ALA A 98 -30.53 9.25 -12.27
N PHE A 99 -30.63 10.35 -11.52
CA PHE A 99 -29.50 10.98 -10.84
C PHE A 99 -28.88 10.05 -9.79
N TRP A 100 -29.70 9.36 -8.99
CA TRP A 100 -29.22 8.38 -8.01
C TRP A 100 -28.46 7.23 -8.69
N THR A 101 -29.01 6.69 -9.77
CA THR A 101 -28.40 5.60 -10.54
C THR A 101 -27.09 6.05 -11.20
N ALA A 102 -27.08 7.23 -11.81
CA ALA A 102 -25.86 7.82 -12.38
C ALA A 102 -24.80 8.09 -11.30
N SER A 103 -25.18 8.67 -10.17
CA SER A 103 -24.26 9.00 -9.07
C SER A 103 -23.64 7.76 -8.43
N THR A 104 -24.44 6.71 -8.18
CA THR A 104 -23.94 5.45 -7.63
C THR A 104 -23.01 4.72 -8.61
N THR A 105 -23.35 4.74 -9.91
CA THR A 105 -22.51 4.16 -10.96
C THR A 105 -21.18 4.90 -11.08
N TRP A 106 -21.22 6.23 -11.08
CA TRP A 106 -20.03 7.08 -11.14
C TRP A 106 -19.12 6.88 -9.92
N ARG A 107 -19.67 6.87 -8.70
CA ARG A 107 -18.90 6.59 -7.49
C ARG A 107 -18.23 5.23 -7.55
N ARG A 108 -18.95 4.20 -8.00
CA ARG A 108 -18.40 2.85 -8.16
C ARG A 108 -17.30 2.80 -9.20
N GLN A 109 -17.46 3.47 -10.33
CA GLN A 109 -16.41 3.57 -11.36
C GLN A 109 -15.15 4.27 -10.81
N LYS A 110 -15.31 5.38 -10.09
CA LYS A 110 -14.19 6.10 -9.46
C LYS A 110 -13.48 5.28 -8.39
N GLU A 111 -14.24 4.54 -7.58
CA GLU A 111 -13.64 3.62 -6.61
C GLU A 111 -12.82 2.53 -7.29
N LEU A 112 -13.33 1.93 -8.37
CA LEU A 112 -12.61 0.90 -9.12
C LEU A 112 -11.34 1.47 -9.79
N GLU A 113 -11.41 2.66 -10.37
CA GLU A 113 -10.27 3.36 -10.97
C GLU A 113 -9.14 3.55 -9.94
N LEU A 114 -9.48 4.08 -8.77
CA LEU A 114 -8.55 4.29 -7.66
C LEU A 114 -7.95 2.98 -7.13
N ARG A 115 -8.74 1.90 -7.07
CA ARG A 115 -8.23 0.56 -6.68
C ARG A 115 -7.25 0.00 -7.73
N ILE A 116 -7.51 0.21 -9.02
CA ILE A 116 -6.61 -0.19 -10.11
C ILE A 116 -5.30 0.59 -10.03
N GLU A 117 -5.39 1.89 -9.81
CA GLU A 117 -4.23 2.77 -9.66
C GLU A 117 -3.38 2.35 -8.45
N GLY A 118 -4.01 2.17 -7.29
CA GLY A 118 -3.35 1.65 -6.10
C GLY A 118 -2.71 0.28 -6.33
N HIS A 119 -3.39 -0.65 -7.01
CA HIS A 119 -2.81 -1.94 -7.40
C HIS A 119 -1.56 -1.78 -8.28
N LYS A 120 -1.63 -0.94 -9.33
CA LYS A 120 -0.49 -0.68 -10.23
C LYS A 120 0.70 -0.05 -9.48
N ALA A 121 0.41 0.87 -8.56
CA ALA A 121 1.43 1.52 -7.74
C ALA A 121 2.12 0.50 -6.82
N ILE A 122 1.36 -0.37 -6.16
CA ILE A 122 1.90 -1.47 -5.35
C ILE A 122 2.78 -2.37 -6.24
N LEU A 123 2.27 -2.84 -7.39
CA LEU A 123 3.00 -3.73 -8.30
C LEU A 123 4.34 -3.12 -8.72
N THR A 124 4.33 -1.86 -9.16
CA THR A 124 5.52 -1.19 -9.69
C THR A 124 6.57 -0.97 -8.59
N ARG A 125 6.17 -0.45 -7.44
CA ARG A 125 7.09 -0.11 -6.35
C ARG A 125 7.67 -1.36 -5.66
N PHE A 126 6.84 -2.36 -5.38
CA PHE A 126 7.33 -3.62 -4.80
C PHE A 126 8.16 -4.43 -5.79
N GLN A 127 7.82 -4.47 -7.08
CA GLN A 127 8.67 -5.15 -8.07
C GLN A 127 10.04 -4.49 -8.20
N ARG A 128 10.12 -3.15 -8.14
CA ARG A 128 11.39 -2.43 -8.12
C ARG A 128 12.24 -2.85 -6.92
N ALA A 129 11.68 -2.83 -5.71
CA ALA A 129 12.39 -3.24 -4.50
C ALA A 129 12.84 -4.72 -4.56
N LEU A 130 11.97 -5.63 -5.05
CA LEU A 130 12.30 -7.05 -5.17
C LEU A 130 13.38 -7.34 -6.21
N ARG A 131 13.40 -6.61 -7.33
CA ARG A 131 14.48 -6.74 -8.34
C ARG A 131 15.83 -6.31 -7.76
N LEU A 132 15.86 -5.21 -7.00
CA LEU A 132 17.07 -4.73 -6.33
C LEU A 132 17.54 -5.70 -5.25
N LEU A 133 16.62 -6.22 -4.42
CA LEU A 133 16.94 -7.28 -3.45
C LEU A 133 17.52 -8.51 -4.15
N ASN A 134 16.96 -8.94 -5.28
CA ASN A 134 17.45 -10.11 -6.01
C ASN A 134 18.85 -9.88 -6.61
N SER A 135 19.14 -8.67 -7.09
CA SER A 135 20.48 -8.29 -7.57
C SER A 135 21.52 -8.33 -6.44
N LEU A 136 21.17 -7.75 -5.29
CA LEU A 136 22.04 -7.73 -4.10
C LEU A 136 22.26 -9.15 -3.54
N ASP A 137 21.20 -9.94 -3.47
CA ASP A 137 21.23 -11.34 -3.05
C ASP A 137 22.13 -12.20 -3.96
N SER A 138 22.04 -11.98 -5.27
CA SER A 138 22.87 -12.68 -6.25
C SER A 138 24.35 -12.34 -6.09
N TYR A 139 24.68 -11.05 -5.87
CA TYR A 139 26.06 -10.64 -5.58
C TYR A 139 26.59 -11.31 -4.31
N LEU A 140 25.81 -11.29 -3.22
CA LEU A 140 26.20 -11.93 -1.96
C LEU A 140 26.41 -13.43 -2.13
N HIS A 141 25.52 -14.11 -2.86
CA HIS A 141 25.64 -15.53 -3.14
C HIS A 141 26.94 -15.86 -3.91
N VAL A 142 27.26 -15.09 -4.96
CA VAL A 142 28.49 -15.27 -5.73
C VAL A 142 29.72 -15.01 -4.87
N LEU A 143 29.72 -13.95 -4.06
CA LEU A 143 30.83 -13.62 -3.16
C LEU A 143 31.03 -14.69 -2.08
N ILE A 144 29.98 -15.15 -1.42
CA ILE A 144 30.04 -16.21 -0.41
C ILE A 144 30.58 -17.50 -1.01
N ASN A 145 30.10 -17.89 -2.20
CA ASN A 145 30.59 -19.09 -2.88
C ASN A 145 32.06 -18.94 -3.25
N ALA A 146 32.47 -17.81 -3.82
CA ALA A 146 33.87 -17.54 -4.14
C ALA A 146 34.76 -17.67 -2.90
N LEU A 147 34.37 -17.06 -1.77
CA LEU A 147 35.11 -17.13 -0.51
C LEU A 147 35.19 -18.57 0.05
N ARG A 148 34.13 -19.36 -0.08
CA ARG A 148 34.10 -20.77 0.35
C ARG A 148 34.95 -21.69 -0.52
N THR A 149 35.12 -21.35 -1.79
CA THR A 149 35.97 -22.13 -2.70
C THR A 149 37.45 -21.92 -2.38
N LEU A 150 37.84 -20.76 -1.85
CA LEU A 150 39.25 -20.48 -1.52
C LEU A 150 39.78 -21.42 -0.44
N THR A 151 40.80 -22.21 -0.78
CA THR A 151 41.56 -23.02 0.19
C THR A 151 42.94 -22.41 0.45
N PRO A 152 43.54 -22.63 1.64
CA PRO A 152 44.89 -22.14 1.95
C PRO A 152 45.93 -22.56 0.92
N GLN A 153 45.80 -23.79 0.38
CA GLN A 153 46.73 -24.41 -0.56
C GLN A 153 46.62 -23.91 -2.01
N MET A 154 45.59 -23.12 -2.35
CA MET A 154 45.46 -22.58 -3.70
C MET A 154 46.57 -21.56 -4.04
N PRO A 155 47.10 -21.59 -5.28
CA PRO A 155 47.96 -20.53 -5.80
C PRO A 155 47.30 -19.14 -5.73
N GLU A 156 48.06 -18.09 -5.43
CA GLU A 156 47.52 -16.72 -5.33
C GLU A 156 46.86 -16.24 -6.63
N ALA A 157 47.40 -16.61 -7.79
CA ALA A 157 46.81 -16.26 -9.09
C ALA A 157 45.41 -16.84 -9.27
N GLU A 158 45.17 -18.06 -8.79
CA GLU A 158 43.86 -18.71 -8.84
C GLU A 158 42.88 -18.07 -7.84
N LYS A 159 43.36 -17.75 -6.62
CA LYS A 159 42.59 -16.97 -5.64
C LYS A 159 42.15 -15.62 -6.19
N ALA A 160 43.06 -14.92 -6.88
CA ALA A 160 42.80 -13.63 -7.50
C ALA A 160 41.70 -13.74 -8.57
N LEU A 161 41.71 -14.81 -9.39
CA LEU A 161 40.68 -15.04 -10.40
C LEU A 161 39.29 -15.25 -9.77
N HIS A 162 39.20 -16.02 -8.69
CA HIS A 162 37.94 -16.28 -8.00
C HIS A 162 37.30 -15.01 -7.40
N ILE A 163 38.10 -14.06 -6.95
CA ILE A 163 37.61 -12.81 -6.33
C ILE A 163 37.49 -11.64 -7.31
N ALA A 164 38.15 -11.70 -8.47
CA ALA A 164 38.18 -10.61 -9.46
C ALA A 164 36.79 -10.19 -9.92
N PHE A 165 35.89 -11.14 -10.15
CA PHE A 165 34.50 -10.87 -10.53
C PHE A 165 33.74 -10.11 -9.43
N SER A 166 33.84 -10.58 -8.18
CA SER A 166 33.16 -9.92 -7.06
C SER A 166 33.74 -8.53 -6.76
N ASN A 167 35.03 -8.33 -7.03
CA ASN A 167 35.70 -7.03 -6.93
C ASN A 167 35.19 -6.05 -8.01
N SER A 168 35.03 -6.49 -9.26
CA SER A 168 34.51 -5.62 -10.34
C SER A 168 33.04 -5.25 -10.13
N GLN A 169 32.27 -6.12 -9.47
CA GLN A 169 30.84 -5.92 -9.19
C GLN A 169 30.55 -5.11 -7.91
N ALA A 170 31.57 -4.79 -7.09
CA ALA A 170 31.41 -4.11 -5.81
C ALA A 170 30.76 -2.71 -5.93
N MET A 171 31.04 -1.98 -7.02
CA MET A 171 30.44 -0.67 -7.28
C MET A 171 28.97 -0.79 -7.64
N GLU A 172 28.61 -1.80 -8.44
CA GLU A 172 27.22 -2.07 -8.80
C GLU A 172 26.39 -2.48 -7.58
N PHE A 173 26.97 -3.30 -6.69
CA PHE A 173 26.35 -3.62 -5.39
C PHE A 173 26.05 -2.35 -4.56
N SER A 174 27.02 -1.45 -4.44
CA SER A 174 26.86 -0.19 -3.71
C SER A 174 25.73 0.67 -4.27
N LYS A 175 25.66 0.77 -5.60
CA LYS A 175 24.61 1.51 -6.31
C LYS A 175 23.24 0.86 -6.12
N SER A 176 23.12 -0.45 -6.29
CA SER A 176 21.88 -1.21 -6.09
C SER A 176 21.38 -1.11 -4.66
N ARG A 177 22.27 -1.08 -3.66
CA ARG A 177 21.92 -0.89 -2.26
C ARG A 177 21.34 0.50 -2.00
N GLN A 178 21.92 1.55 -2.58
CA GLN A 178 21.39 2.91 -2.47
C GLN A 178 20.02 3.03 -3.16
N GLN A 179 19.87 2.41 -4.33
CA GLN A 179 18.58 2.36 -5.04
C GLN A 179 17.52 1.58 -4.24
N LEU A 180 17.91 0.53 -3.51
CA LEU A 180 16.99 -0.20 -2.64
C LEU A 180 16.48 0.68 -1.50
N TYR A 181 17.34 1.51 -0.91
CA TYR A 181 16.91 2.48 0.10
C TYR A 181 15.88 3.47 -0.44
N ALA A 182 16.08 3.99 -1.65
CA ALA A 182 15.09 4.86 -2.30
C ALA A 182 13.77 4.10 -2.57
N ALA A 183 13.84 2.87 -3.10
CA ALA A 183 12.65 2.05 -3.34
C ALA A 183 11.90 1.69 -2.05
N MET A 184 12.59 1.54 -0.92
CA MET A 184 11.96 1.34 0.38
C MET A 184 11.15 2.58 0.81
N LEU A 185 11.67 3.78 0.59
CA LEU A 185 10.93 5.02 0.84
C LEU A 185 9.69 5.12 -0.07
N ASP A 186 9.81 4.79 -1.35
CA ASP A 186 8.67 4.75 -2.29
C ASP A 186 7.54 3.82 -1.77
N VAL A 187 7.92 2.67 -1.18
CA VAL A 187 6.97 1.72 -0.58
C VAL A 187 6.29 2.28 0.67
N TYR A 188 6.98 3.09 1.48
CA TYR A 188 6.35 3.77 2.61
C TYR A 188 5.42 4.91 2.17
N GLU A 189 5.80 5.67 1.15
CA GLU A 189 4.98 6.76 0.60
C GLU A 189 3.66 6.25 0.00
N LEU A 190 3.68 5.03 -0.53
CA LEU A 190 2.49 4.36 -1.06
C LEU A 190 1.38 4.24 0.01
N HIS A 191 1.74 3.99 1.27
CA HIS A 191 0.76 3.91 2.36
C HIS A 191 0.06 5.24 2.59
N SER A 192 0.77 6.36 2.47
CA SER A 192 0.18 7.70 2.63
C SER A 192 -0.63 8.11 1.42
N GLU A 193 -0.13 7.87 0.20
CA GLU A 193 -0.75 8.30 -1.05
C GLU A 193 -2.12 7.65 -1.26
N TYR A 194 -2.24 6.34 -0.97
CA TYR A 194 -3.47 5.57 -1.16
C TYR A 194 -4.16 5.22 0.18
N ALA A 195 -3.88 5.97 1.25
CA ALA A 195 -4.37 5.68 2.61
C ALA A 195 -5.89 5.48 2.68
N VAL A 196 -6.65 6.36 2.01
CA VAL A 196 -8.13 6.33 2.01
C VAL A 196 -8.66 5.05 1.36
N ILE A 197 -8.01 4.59 0.28
CA ILE A 197 -8.44 3.40 -0.46
C ILE A 197 -8.06 2.15 0.34
N PHE A 198 -6.82 2.09 0.83
CA PHE A 198 -6.35 0.94 1.59
C PHE A 198 -7.10 0.80 2.93
N ALA A 199 -7.51 1.89 3.57
CA ALA A 199 -8.32 1.85 4.79
C ALA A 199 -9.67 1.12 4.59
N ASN A 200 -10.23 1.21 3.38
CA ASN A 200 -11.50 0.55 3.03
C ASN A 200 -11.33 -0.93 2.61
N VAL A 201 -10.10 -1.45 2.61
CA VAL A 201 -9.80 -2.81 2.16
C VAL A 201 -9.15 -3.59 3.29
N ILE A 202 -9.81 -4.66 3.72
CA ILE A 202 -9.36 -5.52 4.82
C ILE A 202 -7.96 -6.08 4.51
N ALA A 203 -7.12 -6.12 5.54
CA ALA A 203 -5.76 -6.68 5.55
C ALA A 203 -4.71 -5.96 4.68
N VAL A 204 -5.08 -5.17 3.67
CA VAL A 204 -4.12 -4.50 2.78
C VAL A 204 -3.16 -3.56 3.53
N PRO A 205 -3.62 -2.63 4.40
CA PRO A 205 -2.71 -1.75 5.13
C PRO A 205 -1.70 -2.51 6.01
N THR A 206 -2.17 -3.53 6.73
CA THR A 206 -1.33 -4.34 7.63
C THR A 206 -0.34 -5.20 6.87
N ASP A 207 -0.76 -5.77 5.75
CA ASP A 207 0.06 -6.60 4.89
C ASP A 207 1.17 -5.76 4.24
N LEU A 208 0.81 -4.63 3.62
CA LEU A 208 1.82 -3.75 3.03
C LEU A 208 2.84 -3.24 4.07
N ARG A 209 2.43 -2.97 5.32
CA ARG A 209 3.38 -2.59 6.39
C ARG A 209 4.34 -3.73 6.74
N LYS A 210 3.84 -4.97 6.84
CA LYS A 210 4.69 -6.15 7.09
C LYS A 210 5.69 -6.37 5.97
N ALA A 211 5.25 -6.18 4.72
CA ALA A 211 6.13 -6.29 3.55
C ALA A 211 7.19 -5.17 3.55
N ALA A 212 6.81 -3.93 3.85
CA ALA A 212 7.74 -2.80 3.98
C ALA A 212 8.79 -3.03 5.09
N ALA A 213 8.34 -3.48 6.27
CA ALA A 213 9.22 -3.79 7.39
C ALA A 213 10.22 -4.92 7.08
N ALA A 214 9.81 -5.92 6.26
CA ALA A 214 10.71 -6.97 5.82
C ALA A 214 11.81 -6.43 4.88
N ILE A 215 11.45 -5.54 3.94
CA ILE A 215 12.42 -4.87 3.05
C ILE A 215 13.37 -3.99 3.86
N GLU A 216 12.86 -3.28 4.86
CA GLU A 216 13.67 -2.44 5.75
C GLU A 216 14.66 -3.27 6.57
N ALA A 217 14.23 -4.42 7.11
CA ALA A 217 15.13 -5.32 7.83
C ALA A 217 16.30 -5.81 6.95
N ALA A 218 16.01 -6.19 5.70
CA ALA A 218 17.06 -6.53 4.72
C ALA A 218 17.96 -5.33 4.39
N GLN A 219 17.40 -4.13 4.21
CA GLN A 219 18.19 -2.93 3.94
C GLN A 219 19.16 -2.62 5.10
N ARG A 220 18.71 -2.73 6.35
CA ARG A 220 19.55 -2.53 7.53
C ARG A 220 20.69 -3.52 7.59
N GLN A 221 20.42 -4.79 7.27
CA GLN A 221 21.47 -5.81 7.23
C GLN A 221 22.44 -5.59 6.05
N LEU A 222 21.95 -5.13 4.89
CA LEU A 222 22.80 -4.78 3.75
C LEU A 222 23.64 -3.53 4.00
N ALA A 223 23.22 -2.63 4.91
CA ALA A 223 23.98 -1.45 5.29
C ALA A 223 25.25 -1.80 6.07
N SER A 224 25.26 -2.92 6.82
CA SER A 224 26.45 -3.40 7.54
C SER A 224 27.47 -4.09 6.64
N VAL A 225 27.08 -4.48 5.42
CA VAL A 225 27.99 -5.04 4.42
C VAL A 225 28.81 -3.93 3.77
N VAL A 226 30.11 -3.93 3.98
CA VAL A 226 31.04 -3.10 3.20
C VAL A 226 31.49 -3.94 2.00
N PRO A 227 31.17 -3.54 0.75
CA PRO A 227 31.57 -4.30 -0.41
C PRO A 227 33.10 -4.28 -0.52
N PRO A 228 33.74 -5.46 -0.56
CA PRO A 228 35.19 -5.54 -0.64
C PRO A 228 35.66 -4.99 -1.98
N THR A 229 36.50 -3.96 -1.92
CA THR A 229 37.16 -3.36 -3.08
C THR A 229 38.66 -3.36 -2.83
N ALA A 230 39.43 -3.83 -3.80
CA ALA A 230 40.89 -3.78 -3.81
C ALA A 230 41.38 -3.52 -5.24
N ASP A 231 42.53 -2.86 -5.38
CA ASP A 231 43.15 -2.63 -6.68
C ASP A 231 43.67 -3.98 -7.25
N PRO A 232 43.17 -4.44 -8.42
CA PRO A 232 43.62 -5.68 -9.04
C PRO A 232 45.11 -5.69 -9.40
N HIS A 233 45.73 -4.52 -9.57
CA HIS A 233 47.14 -4.39 -9.95
C HIS A 233 48.09 -4.34 -8.74
N ALA A 234 47.54 -4.26 -7.51
CA ALA A 234 48.36 -4.23 -6.32
C ALA A 234 48.95 -5.62 -6.00
N PRO A 235 50.23 -5.71 -5.59
CA PRO A 235 50.89 -6.97 -5.26
C PRO A 235 50.28 -7.71 -4.05
N GLN A 236 49.39 -7.06 -3.28
CA GLN A 236 48.67 -7.64 -2.14
C GLN A 236 47.15 -7.62 -2.35
N PHE A 237 46.68 -7.71 -3.60
CA PHE A 237 45.27 -7.69 -3.96
C PHE A 237 44.43 -8.67 -3.14
N VAL A 238 44.84 -9.94 -3.10
CA VAL A 238 44.10 -11.03 -2.44
C VAL A 238 44.00 -10.79 -0.93
N GLN A 239 45.11 -10.47 -0.26
CA GLN A 239 45.11 -10.21 1.18
C GLN A 239 44.27 -8.99 1.56
N THR A 240 44.40 -7.91 0.80
CA THR A 240 43.62 -6.68 1.02
C THR A 240 42.13 -6.93 0.85
N PHE A 241 41.73 -7.68 -0.18
CA PHE A 241 40.34 -8.04 -0.41
C PHE A 241 39.78 -8.92 0.71
N LEU A 242 40.48 -9.99 1.09
CA LEU A 242 40.03 -10.92 2.12
C LEU A 242 39.95 -10.27 3.51
N SER A 243 40.84 -9.33 3.83
CA SER A 243 40.80 -8.60 5.12
C SER A 243 39.52 -7.77 5.32
N ARG A 244 38.86 -7.40 4.22
CA ARG A 244 37.61 -6.62 4.22
C ARG A 244 36.35 -7.52 4.20
N CYS A 245 36.52 -8.83 4.01
CA CYS A 245 35.44 -9.78 3.94
C CYS A 245 35.16 -10.37 5.32
N ASN A 246 33.95 -10.15 5.83
CA ASN A 246 33.44 -10.89 6.98
C ASN A 246 32.34 -11.86 6.51
N LEU A 247 32.69 -13.15 6.43
CA LEU A 247 31.79 -14.19 5.93
C LEU A 247 30.48 -14.27 6.75
N GLN A 248 30.56 -14.07 8.05
CA GLN A 248 29.40 -14.14 8.95
C GLN A 248 28.38 -13.03 8.65
N ILE A 249 28.86 -11.81 8.38
CA ILE A 249 28.02 -10.66 8.02
C ILE A 249 27.39 -10.87 6.64
N LEU A 250 28.17 -11.39 5.68
CA LEU A 250 27.69 -11.67 4.32
C LEU A 250 26.59 -12.75 4.33
N GLU A 251 26.78 -13.84 5.08
CA GLU A 251 25.79 -14.91 5.22
C GLU A 251 24.52 -14.44 5.90
N ALA A 252 24.63 -13.62 6.95
CA ALA A 252 23.48 -13.01 7.61
C ALA A 252 22.71 -12.08 6.65
N ALA A 253 23.41 -11.29 5.84
CA ALA A 253 22.79 -10.43 4.83
C ALA A 253 22.09 -11.23 3.73
N HIS A 254 22.70 -12.32 3.26
CA HIS A 254 22.11 -13.22 2.26
C HIS A 254 20.82 -13.87 2.79
N ALA A 255 20.86 -14.42 4.01
CA ALA A 255 19.69 -15.03 4.64
C ALA A 255 18.53 -14.04 4.80
N GLU A 256 18.83 -12.81 5.24
CA GLU A 256 17.83 -11.78 5.44
C GLU A 256 17.24 -11.27 4.12
N CYS A 257 18.04 -11.15 3.05
CA CYS A 257 17.55 -10.83 1.70
C CYS A 257 16.57 -11.90 1.19
N GLY A 258 16.91 -13.19 1.39
CA GLY A 258 16.04 -14.31 1.06
C GLY A 258 14.70 -14.24 1.80
N ARG A 259 14.74 -14.05 3.12
CA ARG A 259 13.55 -13.92 3.98
C ARG A 259 12.68 -12.73 3.56
N ALA A 260 13.29 -11.56 3.35
CA ALA A 260 12.58 -10.36 2.94
C ALA A 260 11.88 -10.56 1.59
N ARG A 261 12.55 -11.19 0.62
CA ARG A 261 11.96 -11.49 -0.69
C ARG A 261 10.75 -12.43 -0.59
N GLU A 262 10.84 -13.49 0.23
CA GLU A 262 9.72 -14.41 0.44
C GLU A 262 8.51 -13.72 1.09
N VAL A 263 8.76 -13.00 2.19
CA VAL A 263 7.71 -12.27 2.92
C VAL A 263 7.10 -11.19 2.04
N ALA A 264 7.93 -10.34 1.43
CA ALA A 264 7.46 -9.24 0.62
C ALA A 264 6.71 -9.74 -0.62
N SER A 265 7.20 -10.75 -1.36
CA SER A 265 6.50 -11.27 -2.55
C SER A 265 5.17 -11.94 -2.22
N GLY A 266 5.09 -12.74 -1.16
CA GLY A 266 3.87 -13.41 -0.74
C GLY A 266 2.80 -12.42 -0.27
N ILE A 267 3.20 -11.44 0.54
CA ILE A 267 2.29 -10.44 1.12
C ILE A 267 1.86 -9.42 0.06
N PHE A 268 2.78 -8.98 -0.80
CA PHE A 268 2.49 -8.14 -1.96
C PHE A 268 1.46 -8.79 -2.89
N GLY A 269 1.64 -10.08 -3.23
CA GLY A 269 0.73 -10.82 -4.09
C GLY A 269 -0.69 -10.91 -3.51
N ARG A 270 -0.78 -11.11 -2.18
CA ARG A 270 -2.06 -11.11 -1.47
C ARG A 270 -2.73 -9.74 -1.49
N ALA A 271 -2.02 -8.69 -1.09
CA ALA A 271 -2.56 -7.32 -1.06
C ALA A 271 -3.06 -6.88 -2.45
N SER A 272 -2.28 -7.20 -3.49
CA SER A 272 -2.64 -6.99 -4.88
C SER A 272 -3.90 -7.74 -5.30
N GLY A 273 -4.01 -9.02 -4.92
CA GLY A 273 -5.18 -9.84 -5.22
C GLY A 273 -6.46 -9.30 -4.58
N VAL A 274 -6.39 -8.86 -3.32
CA VAL A 274 -7.55 -8.31 -2.61
C VAL A 274 -8.05 -7.02 -3.27
N LEU A 275 -7.15 -6.16 -3.77
CA LEU A 275 -7.53 -4.94 -4.47
C LEU A 275 -8.22 -5.21 -5.81
N ILE A 276 -7.75 -6.22 -6.56
CA ILE A 276 -8.33 -6.60 -7.86
C ILE A 276 -9.60 -7.45 -7.72
N HIS A 277 -9.80 -8.16 -6.61
CA HIS A 277 -10.94 -9.05 -6.42
C HIS A 277 -12.31 -8.34 -6.60
N ALA A 278 -12.39 -7.04 -6.32
CA ALA A 278 -13.62 -6.27 -6.56
C ALA A 278 -13.97 -6.10 -8.06
N ILE A 279 -12.98 -6.31 -8.95
CA ILE A 279 -13.09 -6.17 -10.41
C ILE A 279 -13.28 -7.54 -11.06
N VAL A 280 -12.50 -8.53 -10.63
CA VAL A 280 -12.53 -9.88 -11.19
C VAL A 280 -13.53 -10.71 -10.41
N LYS A 281 -14.72 -10.93 -11.00
CA LYS A 281 -15.70 -11.87 -10.44
C LYS A 281 -15.03 -13.23 -10.19
N PRO A 282 -15.36 -13.92 -9.07
CA PRO A 282 -14.80 -15.23 -8.79
C PRO A 282 -15.11 -16.17 -9.97
N ASN A 283 -14.06 -16.55 -10.69
CA ASN A 283 -14.14 -17.48 -11.81
C ASN A 283 -13.58 -18.82 -11.35
N PHE A 284 -14.42 -19.84 -11.30
CA PHE A 284 -14.03 -21.20 -10.92
C PHE A 284 -12.86 -21.71 -11.76
N TRP A 285 -12.84 -21.40 -13.07
CA TRP A 285 -11.74 -21.78 -13.95
C TRP A 285 -10.41 -21.10 -13.59
N ALA A 286 -10.45 -19.87 -13.10
CA ALA A 286 -9.25 -19.20 -12.61
C ALA A 286 -8.69 -19.91 -11.36
N LEU A 287 -9.56 -20.36 -10.45
CA LEU A 287 -9.16 -21.14 -9.27
C LEU A 287 -8.53 -22.49 -9.66
N VAL A 288 -9.14 -23.21 -10.61
CA VAL A 288 -8.60 -24.48 -11.13
C VAL A 288 -7.24 -24.26 -11.81
N ASN A 289 -7.08 -23.20 -12.60
CA ASN A 289 -5.82 -22.91 -13.26
C ASN A 289 -4.72 -22.48 -12.28
N ILE A 290 -5.04 -21.68 -11.26
CA ILE A 290 -4.08 -21.27 -10.22
C ILE A 290 -3.62 -22.48 -9.41
N THR A 291 -4.52 -23.39 -9.04
CA THR A 291 -4.15 -24.62 -8.32
C THR A 291 -3.32 -25.57 -9.19
N ARG A 292 -3.62 -25.67 -10.49
CA ARG A 292 -2.83 -26.44 -11.45
C ARG A 292 -1.42 -25.85 -11.62
N MET A 293 -1.30 -24.53 -11.78
CA MET A 293 -0.01 -23.83 -11.83
C MET A 293 0.76 -23.95 -10.51
N GLY A 294 0.09 -23.83 -9.37
CA GLY A 294 0.69 -24.00 -8.05
C GLY A 294 1.29 -25.39 -7.84
N ARG A 295 0.64 -26.45 -8.33
CA ARG A 295 1.21 -27.82 -8.33
C ARG A 295 2.43 -27.94 -9.23
N ILE A 296 2.45 -27.27 -10.39
CA ILE A 296 3.59 -27.27 -11.31
C ILE A 296 4.78 -26.55 -10.67
N VAL A 297 4.57 -25.34 -10.14
CA VAL A 297 5.61 -24.56 -9.45
C VAL A 297 6.11 -25.32 -8.21
N GLY A 298 5.22 -25.90 -7.41
CA GLY A 298 5.56 -26.72 -6.25
C GLY A 298 6.39 -27.97 -6.61
N ARG A 299 6.09 -28.61 -7.74
CA ARG A 299 6.92 -29.71 -8.28
C ARG A 299 8.30 -29.23 -8.70
N ILE A 300 8.39 -28.06 -9.34
CA ILE A 300 9.66 -27.48 -9.79
C ILE A 300 10.54 -27.06 -8.60
N THR A 301 9.98 -26.44 -7.55
CA THR A 301 10.73 -26.10 -6.33
C THR A 301 11.13 -27.33 -5.52
N LEU A 302 10.30 -28.39 -5.49
CA LEU A 302 10.69 -29.68 -4.91
C LEU A 302 11.84 -30.33 -5.68
N LEU A 303 11.76 -30.39 -7.01
CA LEU A 303 12.82 -30.92 -7.87
C LEU A 303 14.12 -30.09 -7.76
N GLY A 304 14.00 -28.76 -7.65
CA GLY A 304 15.14 -27.87 -7.39
C GLY A 304 15.80 -28.11 -6.03
N ARG A 305 15.00 -28.35 -4.97
CA ARG A 305 15.52 -28.71 -3.64
C ARG A 305 16.18 -30.09 -3.61
N MET A 306 15.59 -31.10 -4.25
CA MET A 306 16.17 -32.45 -4.36
C MET A 306 17.52 -32.40 -5.09
N ARG A 307 17.60 -31.63 -6.19
CA ARG A 307 18.85 -31.44 -6.94
C ARG A 307 19.93 -30.71 -6.14
N SER A 308 19.56 -29.76 -5.27
CA SER A 308 20.50 -29.09 -4.35
C SER A 308 21.00 -29.99 -3.21
N ARG A 309 20.30 -31.08 -2.91
CA ARG A 309 20.65 -32.06 -1.86
C ARG A 309 21.37 -33.30 -2.39
N GLY A 310 21.61 -33.40 -3.69
CA GLY A 310 22.23 -34.59 -4.30
C GLY A 310 21.34 -35.83 -4.29
N GLU A 311 20.06 -35.68 -3.96
CA GLU A 311 19.07 -36.76 -4.03
C GLU A 311 18.59 -36.87 -5.48
N ARG A 312 18.71 -38.06 -6.08
CA ARG A 312 18.12 -38.34 -7.39
C ARG A 312 16.59 -38.35 -7.27
N PRO A 313 15.86 -37.89 -8.31
CA PRO A 313 14.41 -37.75 -8.27
C PRO A 313 13.68 -39.06 -7.99
#